data_AF-A0A2V2EDV2-F1
#
_entry.id   AF-A0A2V2EDV2-F1
#
_cell.length_a   1.000
_cell.length_b   1.000
_cell.length_c   1.000
_cell.angle_alpha   90.00
_cell.angle_beta   90.00
_cell.angle_gamma   90.00
#
_symmetry.space_group_name_H-M   'P 1'
#
loop_
_entity.id
_entity.type
_entity.pdbx_description
1 polymer ?
#
loop_
_entity_poly.entity_id
_entity_poly.type
_entity_poly.pdbx_seq_one_letter_code
_entity_poly.pdbx_strand_id
1 'polypeptide(L)' 'MKKYEYMTADLGAEPSFNVHKKMERYIEKLNEYGRQGWRLISGTDDWKYSVFEREIEDTEK' A
#
# COMPACT_ATOMS: atom_id res chain seq x y z
N MET A 1 -23.60 2.57 -7.34
CA MET A 1 -22.58 3.26 -6.52
C MET A 1 -21.25 2.60 -6.81
N LYS A 2 -20.14 3.34 -6.81
CA LYS A 2 -18.82 2.71 -6.94
C LYS A 2 -18.51 1.90 -5.68
N LYS A 3 -18.01 0.68 -5.84
CA LYS A 3 -17.58 -0.19 -4.73
C LYS A 3 -16.05 -0.15 -4.64
N TYR A 4 -15.55 -0.17 -3.40
CA TYR A 4 -14.12 -0.11 -3.12
C TYR A 4 -13.75 -1.25 -2.18
N GLU A 5 -12.62 -1.89 -2.46
CA GLU A 5 -11.95 -2.80 -1.56
C GLU A 5 -10.81 -2.05 -0.84
N TYR A 6 -10.60 -2.35 0.44
CA TYR A 6 -9.58 -1.74 1.27
C TYR A 6 -8.60 -2.79 1.79
N MET A 7 -7.31 -2.44 1.83
CA MET A 7 -6.25 -3.27 2.39
C MET A 7 -5.34 -2.43 3.29
N THR A 8 -4.89 -3.01 4.40
CA THR A 8 -3.77 -2.49 5.18
C THR A 8 -2.57 -3.41 4.98
N ALA A 9 -1.45 -2.85 4.51
CA ALA A 9 -0.22 -3.59 4.34
C ALA A 9 0.82 -3.14 5.36
N ASP A 10 1.46 -4.10 6.02
CA ASP A 10 2.66 -3.83 6.79
C ASP A 10 3.84 -3.66 5.80
N LEU A 11 4.17 -2.39 5.54
CA LEU A 11 5.31 -2.00 4.73
C LEU A 11 6.56 -1.80 5.60
N GLY A 12 6.44 -2.11 6.90
CA GLY A 12 7.51 -2.14 7.89
C GLY A 12 8.67 -2.98 7.37
N ALA A 13 9.63 -2.30 6.76
CA ALA A 13 10.92 -2.89 6.49
C ALA A 13 11.47 -3.39 7.83
N GLU A 14 12.08 -4.57 7.82
CA GLU A 14 12.92 -5.08 8.91
C GLU A 14 13.64 -3.93 9.64
N PRO A 15 13.79 -3.98 10.97
CA PRO A 15 14.46 -2.93 11.73
C PRO A 15 15.84 -2.68 11.12
N SER A 16 15.92 -1.61 10.34
CA SER A 16 17.12 -1.22 9.61
C SER A 16 17.48 0.17 10.04
N PHE A 17 18.71 0.33 10.54
CA PHE A 17 19.26 1.63 10.89
C PHE A 17 19.54 2.51 9.65
N ASN A 18 19.45 1.95 8.44
CA ASN A 18 19.66 2.69 7.20
C ASN A 18 18.31 3.11 6.58
N VAL A 19 17.97 4.38 6.79
CA VAL A 19 16.74 5.03 6.30
C VAL A 19 16.61 4.97 4.78
N HIS A 20 17.72 5.11 4.02
CA HIS A 20 17.68 5.09 2.56
C HIS A 20 17.24 3.72 2.04
N LYS A 21 17.82 2.65 2.57
CA LYS A 21 17.45 1.27 2.21
C LYS A 21 16.00 0.95 2.59
N LYS A 22 15.51 1.52 3.70
CA LYS A 22 14.09 1.43 4.11
C LYS A 22 13.18 2.13 3.11
N MET A 23 13.54 3.33 2.65
CA MET A 23 12.79 4.09 1.65
C MET A 23 12.73 3.40 0.29
N GLU A 24 13.84 2.86 -0.21
CA GLU A 24 13.87 2.16 -1.49
C GLU A 24 12.92 0.95 -1.50
N ARG A 25 12.97 0.12 -0.46
CA ARG A 25 12.05 -1.03 -0.30
C ARG A 25 10.59 -0.59 -0.17
N TYR A 26 10.34 0.51 0.53
CA TYR A 26 9.00 1.07 0.65
C TYR A 26 8.44 1.49 -0.72
N ILE A 27 9.25 2.21 -1.51
CA ILE A 27 8.89 2.62 -2.88
C ILE A 27 8.68 1.40 -3.79
N GLU A 28 9.51 0.36 -3.69
CA GLU A 28 9.36 -0.87 -4.46
C GLU A 28 8.01 -1.54 -4.20
N LYS A 29 7.63 -1.70 -2.92
CA LYS A 29 6.32 -2.23 -2.53
C LYS A 29 5.17 -1.34 -3.03
N LEU A 30 5.28 -0.01 -2.89
CA LEU A 30 4.27 0.91 -3.42
C LEU A 30 4.05 0.72 -4.93
N ASN A 31 5.14 0.58 -5.68
CA ASN A 31 5.08 0.35 -7.13
C ASN A 31 4.48 -1.02 -7.49
N GLU A 32 4.74 -2.05 -6.69
CA GLU A 32 4.11 -3.36 -6.84
C GLU A 32 2.59 -3.27 -6.64
N TYR A 33 2.14 -2.65 -5.56
CA TYR A 33 0.71 -2.44 -5.29
C TYR A 33 0.03 -1.58 -6.35
N GLY A 34 0.71 -0.51 -6.80
CA GLY A 34 0.22 0.32 -7.91
C GLY A 34 -0.02 -0.48 -9.19
N ARG A 35 0.87 -1.43 -9.52
CA ARG A 35 0.69 -2.34 -10.67
C ARG A 35 -0.47 -3.32 -10.51
N GLN A 36 -0.87 -3.64 -9.29
CA GLN A 36 -2.03 -4.49 -8.97
C GLN A 36 -3.35 -3.69 -8.89
N GLY A 37 -3.31 -2.39 -9.18
CA GLY A 37 -4.48 -1.51 -9.18
C GLY A 37 -4.82 -0.92 -7.80
N TRP A 38 -3.94 -1.08 -6.82
CA TRP A 38 -4.12 -0.47 -5.51
C TRP A 38 -3.64 0.98 -5.52
N ARG A 39 -4.43 1.86 -4.90
CA ARG A 39 -4.12 3.26 -4.70
C ARG A 39 -3.85 3.51 -3.22
N LEU A 40 -2.70 4.12 -2.92
CA LEU A 40 -2.36 4.53 -1.56
C LEU A 40 -3.31 5.65 -1.11
N ILE A 41 -4.02 5.45 0.00
CA ILE A 41 -4.92 6.45 0.59
C ILE A 41 -4.36 7.07 1.87
N SER A 42 -3.53 6.32 2.61
CA SER A 42 -2.86 6.82 3.81
C SER A 42 -1.60 6.02 4.07
N GLY A 43 -0.49 6.71 4.31
CA GLY A 43 0.71 6.13 4.92
C GLY A 43 0.77 6.61 6.36
N THR A 44 0.90 5.69 7.33
CA THR A 44 1.14 6.08 8.73
C THR A 44 2.54 6.68 8.89
N ASP A 45 2.70 7.55 9.90
CA ASP A 45 3.92 8.31 10.22
C ASP A 45 5.22 7.48 10.21
N ASP A 46 5.16 6.19 10.54
CA ASP A 46 6.33 5.32 10.67
C ASP A 46 6.66 4.46 9.43
N TRP A 47 5.95 4.67 8.32
CA TRP A 47 6.01 3.81 7.11
C TRP A 47 5.71 2.34 7.39
N LYS A 48 5.12 2.07 8.56
CA LYS A 48 4.87 0.72 9.05
C LYS A 48 3.58 0.19 8.44
N TYR A 49 2.54 0.99 8.47
CA TYR A 49 1.25 0.64 7.89
C TYR A 49 0.88 1.60 6.80
N SER A 50 0.50 1.05 5.65
CA SER A 50 -0.09 1.82 4.56
C SER A 50 -1.44 1.23 4.21
N VAL A 51 -2.42 2.10 4.04
CA VAL A 51 -3.78 1.76 3.68
C VAL A 51 -3.95 2.04 2.19
N PHE A 52 -4.55 1.08 1.50
CA PHE A 52 -4.82 1.12 0.08
C PHE A 52 -6.30 0.96 -0.21
N GLU A 53 -6.75 1.57 -1.29
CA GLU A 53 -8.07 1.35 -1.88
C GLU A 53 -7.92 0.82 -3.31
N ARG A 54 -8.88 0.02 -3.76
CA ARG A 54 -9.02 -0.37 -5.17
C ARG A 54 -10.49 -0.36 -5.54
N GLU A 55 -10.82 0.26 -6.67
CA GLU A 55 -12.17 0.22 -7.22
C GLU A 55 -12.46 -1.20 -7.70
N ILE A 56 -13.59 -1.77 -7.28
CA ILE A 56 -14.05 -3.07 -7.73
C ILE A 56 -15.32 -2.90 -8.56
N GLU A 57 -15.42 -3.66 -9.65
CA GLU A 57 -16.66 -3.73 -10.41
C GLU A 57 -17.73 -4.40 -9.56
N ASP A 58 -18.93 -3.81 -9.56
CA ASP A 58 -20.06 -4.42 -8.90
C ASP A 58 -20.51 -5.62 -9.73
N THR A 59 -19.91 -6.78 -9.44
CA THR A 59 -20.33 -8.04 -10.06
C THR A 59 -21.58 -8.51 -9.31
N GLU A 60 -22.70 -7.80 -9.48
CA GLU A 60 -24.02 -8.32 -9.12
C GLU A 60 -24.27 -9.54 -10.01
N LYS A 61 -24.12 -10.74 -9.42
CA LYS A 61 -24.57 -12.01 -10.02
C LYS A 61 -25.99 -12.30 -9.59
#